data_AF-A0A2V9XZM9-F1
#
_entry.id   AF-A0A2V9XZM9-F1
#
_cell.length_a   1.000
_cell.length_b   1.000
_cell.length_c   1.000
_cell.angle_alpha   90.00
_cell.angle_beta   90.00
_cell.angle_gamma   90.00
#
_symmetry.space_group_name_H-M   'P 1'
#
loop_
_entity.id
_entity.type
_entity.pdbx_description
1 polymer ?
#
loop_
_entity_poly.entity_id
_entity_poly.type
_entity_poly.pdbx_seq_one_letter_code
_entity_poly.pdbx_strand_id
1 'polypeptide(L)'
;MRAICYVLILWVSLAGLDGRADNVLMVQVSGQHVVAVASPVSLASVDPNKAPSEFNHHIAGWALIGVGLLVLVTFLSPNLRPLRHFWPALFLLMGLFLALWSDAEIWPRGNMSWAWLLHHDREAGQHKIYSLILIAIGIVEYLRARGSLNRFWRAWAFSILAVVGAASLLVHDHTAGAGGTSPEARAYLINPALGPDGTPLIARALDATSGMDHPTTDMDLSRMPMDHSSMDHASILLNPAIADTPSPGHHHHMTPSMLLVEREHFWFMIVGLGVALFKFIYDGEFWRRGFIPYAWPSGMVLLGILLVFYQE
;
A
#
# COMPACT_ATOMS: atom_id res chain seq x y z
N MET A 1 28.18 -24.02 -3.84
CA MET A 1 27.05 -24.44 -4.68
C MET A 1 26.03 -25.27 -3.91
N ARG A 2 26.37 -26.43 -3.32
CA ARG A 2 25.41 -27.25 -2.55
C ARG A 2 24.65 -26.51 -1.44
N ALA A 3 25.32 -25.68 -0.64
CA ALA A 3 24.68 -24.90 0.44
C ALA A 3 23.67 -23.83 -0.05
N ILE A 4 23.83 -23.32 -1.28
CA ILE A 4 22.97 -22.28 -1.87
C ILE A 4 21.60 -22.88 -2.23
N CYS A 5 21.60 -24.09 -2.81
CA CYS A 5 20.36 -24.81 -3.11
C CYS A 5 19.61 -25.17 -1.83
N TYR A 6 20.29 -25.61 -0.77
CA TYR A 6 19.60 -25.99 0.47
C TYR A 6 18.97 -24.79 1.19
N VAL A 7 19.60 -23.62 1.21
CA VAL A 7 19.03 -22.42 1.86
C VAL A 7 17.83 -21.88 1.07
N LEU A 8 17.93 -21.79 -0.26
CA LEU A 8 16.80 -21.35 -1.10
C LEU A 8 15.63 -22.35 -1.04
N ILE A 9 15.90 -23.66 -1.06
CA ILE A 9 14.87 -24.71 -0.98
C ILE A 9 14.20 -24.74 0.40
N LEU A 10 14.95 -24.58 1.49
CA LEU A 10 14.37 -24.59 2.84
C LEU A 10 13.45 -23.40 3.07
N TRP A 11 13.78 -22.21 2.55
CA TRP A 11 12.96 -21.00 2.69
C TRP A 11 11.71 -21.02 1.79
N VAL A 12 11.85 -21.47 0.54
CA VAL A 12 10.71 -21.61 -0.39
C VAL A 12 9.72 -22.68 0.09
N SER A 13 10.21 -23.76 0.73
CA SER A 13 9.33 -24.82 1.26
C SER A 13 8.54 -24.40 2.50
N LEU A 14 9.02 -23.39 3.25
CA LEU A 14 8.32 -22.81 4.40
C LEU A 14 7.29 -21.74 3.99
N ALA A 15 7.51 -21.05 2.85
CA ALA A 15 6.55 -20.09 2.30
C ALA A 15 5.52 -20.72 1.35
N GLY A 16 5.78 -21.93 0.83
CA GLY A 16 5.00 -22.56 -0.23
C GLY A 16 3.92 -23.57 0.18
N LEU A 17 3.56 -23.67 1.46
CA LEU A 17 2.66 -24.75 1.93
C LEU A 17 1.18 -24.39 2.12
N ASP A 18 0.74 -23.14 1.96
CA ASP A 18 -0.68 -22.78 2.21
C ASP A 18 -1.44 -22.25 0.98
N GLY A 19 -0.94 -22.51 -0.22
CA GLY A 19 -1.46 -21.94 -1.47
C GLY A 19 -2.46 -22.79 -2.26
N ARG A 20 -3.25 -23.69 -1.64
CA ARG A 20 -4.37 -24.35 -2.34
C ARG A 20 -5.37 -25.04 -1.41
N ALA A 21 -6.29 -24.28 -0.81
CA ALA A 21 -7.57 -24.82 -0.41
C ALA A 21 -8.55 -24.57 -1.57
N ASP A 22 -8.80 -25.62 -2.36
CA ASP A 22 -9.84 -25.61 -3.37
C ASP A 22 -11.19 -25.44 -2.65
N ASN A 23 -11.81 -24.27 -2.77
CA ASN A 23 -13.17 -24.03 -2.29
C ASN A 23 -14.15 -24.82 -3.18
N VAL A 24 -14.30 -26.11 -2.90
CA VAL A 24 -15.39 -26.93 -3.42
C VAL A 24 -16.67 -26.43 -2.78
N LEU A 25 -17.45 -25.66 -3.55
CA LEU A 25 -18.78 -25.22 -3.20
C LEU A 25 -19.70 -26.46 -3.12
N MET A 26 -19.91 -27.00 -1.92
CA MET A 26 -20.98 -27.98 -1.68
C MET A 26 -22.32 -27.23 -1.66
N VAL A 27 -22.98 -27.20 -2.81
CA VAL A 27 -24.37 -26.72 -2.93
C VAL A 27 -25.28 -27.72 -2.21
N GLN A 28 -25.77 -27.34 -1.03
CA GLN A 28 -26.82 -28.08 -0.35
C GLN A 28 -28.18 -27.62 -0.90
N VAL A 29 -28.75 -28.41 -1.81
CA VAL A 29 -30.12 -28.23 -2.28
C VAL A 29 -31.08 -28.74 -1.20
N SER A 30 -31.72 -27.83 -0.48
CA SER A 30 -32.95 -28.12 0.26
C SER A 30 -33.99 -27.09 -0.16
N GLY A 31 -35.07 -27.58 -0.77
CA GLY A 31 -36.11 -26.75 -1.36
C GLY A 31 -36.86 -25.91 -0.32
N GLN A 32 -36.94 -24.62 -0.58
CA GLN A 32 -38.11 -23.75 -0.38
C GLN A 32 -37.79 -22.36 -0.95
N HIS A 33 -38.81 -21.72 -1.52
CA HIS A 33 -38.76 -20.49 -2.33
C HIS A 33 -37.71 -19.46 -1.88
N VAL A 34 -36.66 -19.30 -2.68
CA VAL A 34 -35.76 -18.13 -2.58
C VAL A 34 -36.38 -17.03 -3.42
N VAL A 35 -37.09 -16.11 -2.75
CA VAL A 35 -37.29 -14.77 -3.30
C VAL A 35 -35.90 -14.15 -3.34
N ALA A 36 -35.33 -14.06 -4.54
CA ALA A 36 -34.10 -13.31 -4.76
C ALA A 36 -34.41 -11.83 -4.47
N VAL A 37 -34.23 -11.43 -3.22
CA VAL A 37 -33.97 -10.02 -2.91
C VAL A 37 -32.60 -9.77 -3.50
N ALA A 38 -32.59 -9.30 -4.75
CA ALA A 38 -31.42 -8.68 -5.32
C ALA A 38 -31.12 -7.46 -4.45
N SER A 39 -30.34 -7.65 -3.39
CA SER A 39 -29.54 -6.57 -2.85
C SER A 39 -28.85 -5.93 -4.05
N PRO A 40 -28.93 -4.60 -4.25
CA PRO A 40 -28.08 -3.98 -5.25
C PRO A 40 -26.67 -4.40 -4.86
N VAL A 41 -26.07 -5.26 -5.68
CA VAL A 41 -24.64 -5.49 -5.65
C VAL A 41 -24.10 -4.09 -5.84
N SER A 42 -23.68 -3.47 -4.74
CA SER A 42 -22.87 -2.27 -4.78
C SER A 42 -21.80 -2.61 -5.80
N LEU A 43 -21.83 -1.95 -6.97
CA LEU A 43 -20.77 -2.05 -7.95
C LEU A 43 -19.50 -1.83 -7.14
N ALA A 44 -18.75 -2.91 -6.91
CA ALA A 44 -17.62 -2.89 -6.00
C ALA A 44 -16.76 -1.72 -6.47
N SER A 45 -16.73 -0.66 -5.67
CA SER A 45 -15.98 0.55 -6.01
C SER A 45 -14.54 0.09 -6.14
N VAL A 46 -14.04 0.03 -7.38
CA VAL A 46 -12.66 -0.34 -7.65
C VAL A 46 -11.82 0.69 -6.92
N ASP A 47 -11.03 0.24 -5.95
CA ASP A 47 -10.15 1.13 -5.19
C ASP A 47 -9.17 1.81 -6.16
N PRO A 48 -9.23 3.14 -6.33
CA PRO A 48 -8.35 3.85 -7.25
C PRO A 48 -6.86 3.74 -6.86
N ASN A 49 -6.55 3.41 -5.61
CA ASN A 49 -5.18 3.30 -5.10
C ASN A 49 -4.56 1.91 -5.32
N LYS A 50 -5.38 0.90 -5.66
CA LYS A 50 -4.92 -0.48 -5.88
C LYS A 50 -3.82 -0.59 -6.95
N ALA A 51 -4.07 -0.15 -8.18
CA ALA A 51 -3.10 -0.33 -9.25
C ALA A 51 -1.78 0.46 -9.02
N PRO A 52 -1.82 1.72 -8.53
CA PRO A 52 -0.62 2.41 -8.07
C PRO A 52 0.12 1.69 -6.93
N SER A 53 -0.60 1.15 -5.94
CA SER A 53 -0.03 0.37 -4.84
C SER A 53 0.68 -0.88 -5.35
N GLU A 54 0.04 -1.70 -6.18
CA GLU A 54 0.65 -2.90 -6.78
C GLU A 54 1.91 -2.56 -7.57
N PHE A 55 1.87 -1.50 -8.39
CA PHE A 55 3.02 -1.02 -9.14
C PHE A 55 4.20 -0.63 -8.23
N ASN A 56 3.91 0.07 -7.12
CA ASN A 56 4.93 0.46 -6.15
C ASN A 56 5.58 -0.78 -5.50
N HIS A 57 4.76 -1.77 -5.11
CA HIS A 57 5.26 -3.03 -4.56
C HIS A 57 6.13 -3.79 -5.57
N HIS A 58 5.70 -3.91 -6.84
CA HIS A 58 6.46 -4.62 -7.87
C HIS A 58 7.82 -3.97 -8.13
N ILE A 59 7.87 -2.63 -8.25
CA ILE A 59 9.14 -1.91 -8.44
C ILE A 59 10.06 -2.07 -7.23
N ALA A 60 9.52 -1.93 -6.01
CA ALA A 60 10.29 -2.17 -4.78
C ALA A 60 10.83 -3.61 -4.75
N GLY A 61 10.04 -4.58 -5.19
CA GLY A 61 10.44 -5.97 -5.28
C GLY A 61 11.65 -6.19 -6.20
N TRP A 62 11.62 -5.63 -7.41
CA TRP A 62 12.76 -5.69 -8.33
C TRP A 62 14.02 -5.02 -7.77
N ALA A 63 13.87 -3.90 -7.06
CA ALA A 63 15.00 -3.23 -6.42
C ALA A 63 15.64 -4.11 -5.32
N LEU A 64 14.83 -4.78 -4.48
CA LEU A 64 15.32 -5.66 -3.42
C LEU A 64 15.98 -6.93 -3.97
N ILE A 65 15.44 -7.50 -5.05
CA ILE A 65 16.12 -8.56 -5.81
C ILE A 65 17.49 -8.06 -6.29
N GLY A 66 17.56 -6.87 -6.88
CA GLY A 66 18.80 -6.23 -7.31
C GLY A 66 19.81 -6.07 -6.17
N VAL A 67 19.38 -5.57 -5.01
CA VAL A 67 20.23 -5.45 -3.81
C VAL A 67 20.80 -6.80 -3.40
N GLY A 68 19.94 -7.81 -3.22
CA GLY A 68 20.35 -9.13 -2.78
C GLY A 68 21.35 -9.78 -3.76
N LEU A 69 21.08 -9.71 -5.06
CA LEU A 69 21.98 -10.25 -6.09
C LEU A 69 23.33 -9.52 -6.13
N LEU A 70 23.35 -8.19 -6.08
CA LEU A 70 24.59 -7.41 -6.05
C LEU A 70 25.46 -7.79 -4.85
N VAL A 71 24.85 -7.93 -3.68
CA VAL A 71 25.56 -8.36 -2.46
C VAL A 71 26.11 -9.77 -2.62
N LEU A 72 25.29 -10.74 -3.07
CA LEU A 72 25.72 -12.12 -3.28
C LEU A 72 26.92 -12.20 -4.23
N VAL A 73 26.88 -11.46 -5.34
CA VAL A 73 27.97 -11.39 -6.32
C VAL A 73 29.26 -10.88 -5.70
N THR A 74 29.20 -9.89 -4.79
CA THR A 74 30.40 -9.37 -4.11
C THR A 74 31.08 -10.41 -3.19
N PHE A 75 30.32 -11.39 -2.68
CA PHE A 75 30.84 -12.49 -1.88
C PHE A 75 31.42 -13.62 -2.74
N LEU A 76 30.79 -13.89 -3.89
CA LEU A 76 31.20 -14.97 -4.79
C LEU A 76 32.41 -14.60 -5.65
N SER A 77 32.64 -13.32 -5.93
CA SER A 77 33.67 -12.86 -6.86
C SER A 77 34.51 -11.72 -6.28
N PRO A 78 35.80 -11.95 -5.96
CA PRO A 78 36.70 -10.91 -5.45
C PRO A 78 36.84 -9.69 -6.38
N ASN A 79 36.82 -9.92 -7.69
CA ASN A 79 36.92 -8.87 -8.71
C ASN A 79 35.70 -7.93 -8.71
N LEU A 80 34.57 -8.38 -8.19
CA LEU A 80 33.31 -7.63 -8.13
C LEU A 80 33.05 -7.01 -6.75
N ARG A 81 34.02 -7.08 -5.82
CA ARG A 81 33.93 -6.40 -4.52
C ARG A 81 33.59 -4.91 -4.59
N PRO A 82 34.03 -4.13 -5.60
CA PRO A 82 33.61 -2.73 -5.73
C PRO A 82 32.10 -2.52 -5.87
N LEU A 83 31.33 -3.53 -6.32
CA LEU A 83 29.87 -3.46 -6.43
C LEU A 83 29.17 -3.24 -5.07
N ARG A 84 29.88 -3.47 -3.96
CA ARG A 84 29.38 -3.18 -2.60
C ARG A 84 29.00 -1.70 -2.37
N HIS A 85 29.49 -0.80 -3.22
CA HIS A 85 29.19 0.63 -3.15
C HIS A 85 27.92 1.02 -3.93
N PHE A 86 27.41 0.12 -4.80
CA PHE A 86 26.29 0.42 -5.69
C PHE A 86 24.95 -0.03 -5.14
N TRP A 87 24.87 -1.17 -4.46
CA TRP A 87 23.59 -1.63 -3.91
C TRP A 87 22.94 -0.66 -2.91
N PRO A 88 23.66 0.15 -2.09
CA PRO A 88 23.02 1.14 -1.24
C PRO A 88 22.28 2.23 -2.05
N ALA A 89 22.71 2.49 -3.30
CA ALA A 89 22.04 3.45 -4.17
C ALA A 89 20.63 2.98 -4.56
N LEU A 90 20.36 1.67 -4.62
CA LEU A 90 19.01 1.19 -4.88
C LEU A 90 18.05 1.56 -3.76
N PHE A 91 18.48 1.50 -2.49
CA PHE A 91 17.67 2.00 -1.37
C PHE A 91 17.44 3.50 -1.43
N LEU A 92 18.47 4.29 -1.78
CA LEU A 92 18.33 5.74 -1.94
C LEU A 92 17.34 6.08 -3.06
N LEU A 93 17.48 5.43 -4.22
CA LEU A 93 16.63 5.63 -5.38
C LEU A 93 15.18 5.21 -5.08
N MET A 94 14.97 4.09 -4.41
CA MET A 94 13.63 3.64 -4.03
C MET A 94 13.01 4.51 -2.95
N GLY A 95 13.78 4.99 -1.99
CA GLY A 95 13.29 5.96 -1.00
C GLY A 95 12.90 7.29 -1.66
N LEU A 96 13.70 7.81 -2.59
CA LEU A 96 13.34 9.00 -3.34
C LEU A 96 12.13 8.78 -4.26
N PHE A 97 12.08 7.64 -4.95
CA PHE A 97 10.94 7.23 -5.76
C PHE A 97 9.66 7.22 -4.92
N LEU A 98 9.69 6.53 -3.76
CA LEU A 98 8.53 6.45 -2.88
C LEU A 98 8.11 7.83 -2.38
N ALA A 99 9.06 8.67 -1.95
CA ALA A 99 8.76 10.03 -1.49
C ALA A 99 8.02 10.88 -2.56
N LEU A 100 8.40 10.73 -3.83
CA LEU A 100 7.87 11.53 -4.94
C LEU A 100 6.65 10.91 -5.63
N TRP A 101 6.51 9.59 -5.61
CA TRP A 101 5.56 8.87 -6.45
C TRP A 101 4.46 8.15 -5.67
N SER A 102 4.67 7.75 -4.41
CA SER A 102 3.75 6.83 -3.69
C SER A 102 2.29 7.28 -3.70
N ASP A 103 2.05 8.57 -3.52
CA ASP A 103 0.73 9.14 -3.29
C ASP A 103 0.38 10.08 -4.45
N ALA A 104 -0.68 9.75 -5.19
CA ALA A 104 -1.10 10.53 -6.35
C ALA A 104 -1.72 11.87 -5.98
N GLU A 105 -2.30 11.99 -4.78
CA GLU A 105 -2.99 13.19 -4.32
C GLU A 105 -2.08 14.16 -3.57
N ILE A 106 -1.01 13.68 -2.94
CA ILE A 106 -0.13 14.49 -2.10
C ILE A 106 0.98 15.13 -2.94
N TRP A 107 1.29 16.39 -2.67
CA TRP A 107 2.41 17.10 -3.28
C TRP A 107 3.76 16.36 -3.05
N PRO A 108 4.69 16.35 -4.03
CA PRO A 108 4.72 17.12 -5.27
C PRO A 108 3.98 16.51 -6.46
N ARG A 109 3.50 15.27 -6.34
CA ARG A 109 2.80 14.59 -7.43
C ARG A 109 1.37 15.10 -7.59
N GLY A 110 0.66 15.20 -6.48
CA GLY A 110 -0.69 15.74 -6.45
C GLY A 110 -0.76 17.17 -5.93
N ASN A 111 -1.98 17.60 -5.66
CA ASN A 111 -2.32 18.98 -5.32
C ASN A 111 -2.77 19.15 -3.86
N MET A 112 -2.84 18.07 -3.07
CA MET A 112 -3.04 18.15 -1.61
C MET A 112 -1.74 18.62 -0.92
N SER A 113 -1.89 19.51 0.05
CA SER A 113 -0.79 20.00 0.87
C SER A 113 -0.31 18.99 1.91
N TRP A 114 0.91 19.20 2.42
CA TRP A 114 1.47 18.43 3.54
C TRP A 114 0.63 18.52 4.82
N ALA A 115 -0.18 19.57 5.00
CA ALA A 115 -1.08 19.66 6.15
C ALA A 115 -2.23 18.64 6.06
N TRP A 116 -2.69 18.31 4.85
CA TRP A 116 -3.65 17.22 4.65
C TRP A 116 -3.06 15.88 5.07
N LEU A 117 -1.86 15.57 4.56
CA LEU A 117 -1.08 14.38 4.90
C LEU A 117 -0.99 14.17 6.42
N LEU A 118 -0.57 15.21 7.15
CA LEU A 118 -0.28 15.08 8.58
C LEU A 118 -1.53 14.90 9.46
N HIS A 119 -2.70 15.31 8.99
CA HIS A 119 -3.90 15.38 9.82
C HIS A 119 -5.01 14.40 9.39
N HIS A 120 -5.04 14.00 8.12
CA HIS A 120 -6.19 13.29 7.54
C HIS A 120 -5.80 12.02 6.78
N ASP A 121 -4.54 11.89 6.33
CA ASP A 121 -4.11 10.78 5.48
C ASP A 121 -2.95 9.99 6.10
N ARG A 122 -3.33 8.98 6.88
CA ARG A 122 -2.38 8.12 7.59
C ARG A 122 -1.61 7.18 6.66
N GLU A 123 -2.26 6.70 5.61
CA GLU A 123 -1.67 5.81 4.60
C GLU A 123 -0.52 6.53 3.88
N ALA A 124 -0.80 7.69 3.29
CA ALA A 124 0.24 8.49 2.64
C ALA A 124 1.32 8.92 3.65
N GLY A 125 0.94 9.21 4.90
CA GLY A 125 1.88 9.50 5.98
C GLY A 125 2.89 8.37 6.20
N GLN A 126 2.43 7.12 6.17
CA GLN A 126 3.27 5.93 6.28
C GLN A 126 4.19 5.75 5.08
N HIS A 127 3.72 5.99 3.85
CA HIS A 127 4.58 5.98 2.66
C HIS A 127 5.74 6.98 2.80
N LYS A 128 5.49 8.18 3.34
CA LYS A 128 6.56 9.15 3.60
C LYS A 128 7.52 8.66 4.69
N ILE A 129 7.05 8.05 5.76
CA ILE A 129 7.92 7.45 6.79
C ILE A 129 8.79 6.33 6.17
N TYR A 130 8.21 5.44 5.38
CA TYR A 130 8.95 4.38 4.70
C TYR A 130 10.00 4.94 3.74
N SER A 131 9.68 6.03 3.03
CA SER A 131 10.63 6.70 2.14
C SER A 131 11.87 7.19 2.88
N LEU A 132 11.68 7.79 4.06
CA LEU A 132 12.77 8.29 4.92
C LEU A 132 13.60 7.14 5.48
N ILE A 133 12.97 6.03 5.88
CA ILE A 133 13.66 4.83 6.35
C ILE A 133 14.53 4.25 5.22
N LEU A 134 14.01 4.13 3.99
CA LEU A 134 14.79 3.63 2.84
C LEU A 134 15.98 4.54 2.53
N ILE A 135 15.77 5.87 2.52
CA ILE A 135 16.86 6.83 2.33
C ILE A 135 17.92 6.65 3.43
N ALA A 136 17.51 6.57 4.69
CA ALA A 136 18.41 6.39 5.82
C ALA A 136 19.22 5.09 5.69
N ILE A 137 18.58 3.97 5.30
CA ILE A 137 19.26 2.69 5.05
C ILE A 137 20.32 2.86 3.94
N GLY A 138 19.96 3.50 2.82
CA GLY A 138 20.88 3.74 1.72
C GLY A 138 22.10 4.59 2.12
N ILE A 139 21.90 5.66 2.89
CA ILE A 139 22.98 6.51 3.41
C ILE A 139 23.87 5.70 4.35
N VAL A 140 23.28 5.03 5.35
CA VAL A 140 23.99 4.24 6.35
C VAL A 140 24.83 3.16 5.68
N GLU A 141 24.28 2.42 4.72
CA GLU A 141 25.00 1.32 4.07
C GLU A 141 26.07 1.82 3.12
N TYR A 142 25.89 2.99 2.48
CA TYR A 142 26.96 3.63 1.74
C TYR A 142 28.13 4.05 2.66
N LEU A 143 27.83 4.67 3.81
CA LEU A 143 28.82 5.02 4.82
C LEU A 143 29.50 3.77 5.42
N ARG A 144 28.74 2.69 5.61
CA ARG A 144 29.27 1.38 6.06
C ARG A 144 30.25 0.82 5.04
N ALA A 145 29.89 0.83 3.75
CA ALA A 145 30.73 0.34 2.67
C ALA A 145 32.04 1.14 2.53
N ARG A 146 32.00 2.44 2.87
CA ARG A 146 33.17 3.34 2.92
C ARG A 146 34.04 3.14 4.17
N GLY A 147 33.59 2.38 5.16
CA GLY A 147 34.29 2.21 6.43
C GLY A 147 34.19 3.42 7.36
N SER A 148 33.20 4.31 7.16
CA SER A 148 33.06 5.57 7.91
C SER A 148 32.24 5.43 9.20
N LEU A 149 31.64 4.26 9.47
CA LEU A 149 30.82 4.04 10.67
C LEU A 149 31.64 3.43 11.82
N ASN A 150 31.38 3.90 13.04
CA ASN A 150 31.90 3.27 14.25
C ASN A 150 31.32 1.85 14.44
N ARG A 151 31.88 1.08 15.39
CA ARG A 151 31.48 -0.32 15.62
C ARG A 151 29.98 -0.46 15.94
N PHE A 152 29.43 0.45 16.72
CA PHE A 152 28.02 0.40 17.12
C PHE A 152 27.10 0.60 15.91
N TRP A 153 27.27 1.70 15.17
CA TRP A 153 26.42 2.02 14.03
C TRP A 153 26.59 1.03 12.87
N ARG A 154 27.80 0.49 12.68
CA ARG A 154 28.03 -0.58 11.71
C ARG A 154 27.17 -1.81 11.99
N ALA A 155 26.99 -2.19 13.25
CA ALA A 155 26.24 -3.38 13.64
C ALA A 155 24.72 -3.14 13.72
N TRP A 156 24.30 -1.98 14.23
CA TRP A 156 22.91 -1.75 14.63
C TRP A 156 22.07 -0.95 13.64
N ALA A 157 22.67 -0.02 12.88
CA ALA A 157 21.90 0.99 12.16
C ALA A 157 20.91 0.39 11.15
N PHE A 158 21.38 -0.54 10.30
CA PHE A 158 20.50 -1.23 9.35
C PHE A 158 19.38 -1.98 10.06
N SER A 159 19.72 -2.78 11.07
CA SER A 159 18.75 -3.67 11.72
C SER A 159 17.70 -2.90 12.51
N ILE A 160 18.06 -1.77 13.15
CA ILE A 160 17.09 -0.88 13.79
C ILE A 160 16.12 -0.33 12.75
N LEU A 161 16.64 0.25 11.66
CA LEU A 161 15.80 0.82 10.60
C LEU A 161 14.89 -0.24 9.95
N ALA A 162 15.41 -1.44 9.70
CA ALA A 162 14.66 -2.55 9.13
C ALA A 162 13.58 -3.07 10.08
N VAL A 163 13.86 -3.16 11.38
CA VAL A 163 12.85 -3.56 12.39
C VAL A 163 11.75 -2.51 12.51
N VAL A 164 12.11 -1.21 12.53
CA VAL A 164 11.12 -0.13 12.55
C VAL A 164 10.23 -0.21 11.30
N GLY A 165 10.82 -0.33 10.11
CA GLY A 165 10.07 -0.47 8.86
C GLY A 165 9.15 -1.69 8.87
N ALA A 166 9.65 -2.87 9.26
CA ALA A 166 8.86 -4.10 9.33
C ALA A 166 7.71 -4.02 10.35
N ALA A 167 7.98 -3.48 11.54
CA ALA A 167 6.96 -3.34 12.59
C ALA A 167 5.86 -2.34 12.19
N SER A 168 6.20 -1.29 11.43
CA SER A 168 5.24 -0.33 10.94
C SER A 168 4.25 -0.89 9.91
N LEU A 169 4.50 -2.07 9.31
CA LEU A 169 3.54 -2.74 8.43
C LEU A 169 2.31 -3.28 9.19
N LEU A 170 2.45 -3.54 10.51
CA LEU A 170 1.34 -4.04 11.34
C LEU A 170 0.28 -2.99 11.65
N VAL A 171 0.61 -1.72 11.45
CA VAL A 171 -0.28 -0.58 11.74
C VAL A 171 -0.68 0.11 10.44
N HIS A 172 -0.48 -0.54 9.29
CA HIS A 172 -0.77 0.05 7.99
C HIS A 172 -2.29 0.21 7.81
N ASP A 173 -2.74 1.43 7.50
CA ASP A 173 -4.16 1.71 7.28
C ASP A 173 -4.53 1.33 5.83
N HIS A 174 -5.43 0.35 5.66
CA HIS A 174 -5.98 -0.08 4.36
C HIS A 174 -7.27 0.66 4.00
N THR A 175 -7.53 1.81 4.62
CA THR A 175 -8.74 2.58 4.34
C THR A 175 -8.53 3.34 3.05
N ALA A 176 -9.08 2.79 1.96
CA ALA A 176 -9.18 3.42 0.65
C ALA A 176 -9.19 4.95 0.76
N GLY A 177 -8.07 5.58 0.38
CA GLY A 177 -7.93 7.02 0.31
C GLY A 177 -9.12 7.63 -0.42
N ALA A 178 -10.05 8.20 0.33
CA ALA A 178 -11.22 8.89 -0.20
C ALA A 178 -11.52 10.17 0.59
N GLY A 179 -10.52 10.67 1.32
CA GLY A 179 -10.64 11.96 1.98
C GLY A 179 -10.44 13.13 1.02
N GLY A 180 -9.62 12.98 -0.04
CA GLY A 180 -9.31 14.08 -0.98
C GLY A 180 -10.52 14.67 -1.70
N THR A 181 -11.62 13.93 -1.80
CA THR A 181 -12.88 14.39 -2.41
C THR A 181 -13.86 15.01 -1.42
N SER A 182 -13.56 15.01 -0.12
CA SER A 182 -14.46 15.59 0.89
C SER A 182 -14.51 17.12 0.73
N PRO A 183 -15.61 17.78 1.16
CA PRO A 183 -15.69 19.24 1.17
C PRO A 183 -14.56 19.89 1.98
N GLU A 184 -14.08 19.22 3.04
CA GLU A 184 -13.02 19.74 3.90
C GLU A 184 -11.65 19.70 3.20
N ALA A 185 -11.39 18.70 2.34
CA ALA A 185 -10.13 18.57 1.60
C ALA A 185 -9.86 19.75 0.67
N ARG A 186 -10.91 20.44 0.21
CA ARG A 186 -10.77 21.65 -0.63
C ARG A 186 -9.97 22.76 0.05
N ALA A 187 -10.02 22.84 1.38
CA ALA A 187 -9.23 23.83 2.14
C ALA A 187 -7.73 23.54 2.14
N TYR A 188 -7.34 22.31 1.76
CA TYR A 188 -5.95 21.84 1.79
C TYR A 188 -5.33 21.71 0.39
N LEU A 189 -6.04 22.11 -0.67
CA LEU A 189 -5.51 22.20 -2.03
C LEU A 189 -4.44 23.29 -2.10
N ILE A 190 -3.31 22.98 -2.75
CA ILE A 190 -2.25 23.94 -3.04
C ILE A 190 -2.73 24.94 -4.11
N ASN A 191 -3.38 24.42 -5.16
CA ASN A 191 -4.06 25.23 -6.17
C ASN A 191 -5.57 24.94 -6.15
N PRO A 192 -6.42 25.89 -5.72
CA PRO A 192 -7.88 25.71 -5.68
C PRO A 192 -8.55 25.46 -7.04
N ALA A 193 -7.86 25.74 -8.16
CA ALA A 193 -8.40 25.51 -9.51
C ALA A 193 -8.29 24.05 -9.99
N LEU A 194 -7.52 23.21 -9.27
CA LEU A 194 -7.26 21.82 -9.61
C LEU A 194 -7.89 20.88 -8.56
N GLY A 195 -8.19 19.65 -8.96
CA GLY A 195 -8.56 18.56 -8.06
C GLY A 195 -7.36 18.01 -7.26
N PRO A 196 -7.57 17.03 -6.37
CA PRO A 196 -6.52 16.43 -5.54
C PRO A 196 -5.37 15.79 -6.33
N ASP A 197 -5.70 15.18 -7.47
CA ASP A 197 -4.76 14.57 -8.42
C ASP A 197 -4.09 15.58 -9.37
N GLY A 198 -4.38 16.87 -9.22
CA GLY A 198 -3.87 17.93 -10.10
C GLY A 198 -4.67 18.11 -11.40
N THR A 199 -5.78 17.39 -11.61
CA THR A 199 -6.62 17.59 -12.80
C THR A 199 -7.44 18.88 -12.72
N PRO A 200 -7.63 19.64 -13.81
CA PRO A 200 -8.50 20.82 -13.79
C PRO A 200 -9.95 20.45 -13.44
N LEU A 201 -10.57 21.19 -12.51
CA LEU A 201 -11.95 20.90 -12.09
C LEU A 201 -12.97 21.02 -13.24
N ILE A 202 -12.70 21.87 -14.23
CA ILE A 202 -13.52 22.02 -15.45
C ILE A 202 -13.48 20.75 -16.31
N ALA A 203 -12.32 20.07 -16.39
CA ALA A 203 -12.19 18.83 -17.16
C ALA A 203 -13.04 17.69 -16.56
N ARG A 204 -13.12 17.61 -15.22
CA ARG A 204 -14.01 16.63 -14.54
C ARG A 204 -15.49 16.85 -14.82
N ALA A 205 -15.94 18.11 -14.97
CA ALA A 205 -17.33 18.41 -15.32
C ALA A 205 -17.68 17.98 -16.75
N LEU A 206 -16.70 18.02 -17.67
CA LEU A 206 -16.85 17.57 -19.05
C LEU A 206 -16.85 16.04 -19.17
N ASP A 207 -15.98 15.34 -18.42
CA ASP A 207 -16.00 13.86 -18.38
C ASP A 207 -17.31 13.31 -17.80
N ALA A 208 -17.80 13.92 -16.70
CA ALA A 208 -19.06 13.54 -16.07
C ALA A 208 -20.29 13.77 -16.96
N THR A 209 -20.21 14.72 -17.90
CA THR A 209 -21.30 14.97 -18.87
C THR A 209 -21.17 14.14 -20.14
N SER A 210 -19.97 13.66 -20.50
CA SER A 210 -19.79 12.76 -21.65
C SER A 210 -20.18 11.29 -21.36
N GLY A 211 -20.20 10.88 -20.09
CA GLY A 211 -20.61 9.54 -19.66
C GLY A 211 -22.11 9.38 -19.36
N MET A 212 -22.92 10.43 -19.51
CA MET A 212 -24.37 10.31 -19.49
C MET A 212 -24.89 10.11 -20.92
N ASP A 213 -25.08 8.85 -21.32
CA ASP A 213 -25.96 8.52 -22.43
C ASP A 213 -27.33 9.14 -22.16
N HIS A 214 -27.69 10.17 -22.94
CA HIS A 214 -29.00 10.79 -22.89
C HIS A 214 -30.08 9.73 -23.14
N PRO A 215 -31.03 9.47 -22.22
CA PRO A 215 -32.29 8.91 -22.62
C PRO A 215 -33.03 10.02 -23.39
N THR A 216 -33.18 9.86 -24.69
CA THR A 216 -34.15 10.63 -25.48
C THR A 216 -35.54 10.21 -25.02
N THR A 217 -36.03 10.81 -23.94
CA THR A 217 -37.42 10.69 -23.54
C THR A 217 -38.20 11.73 -24.34
N ASP A 218 -38.92 11.29 -25.35
CA ASP A 218 -39.96 12.06 -26.02
C ASP A 218 -40.91 12.64 -24.95
N MET A 219 -40.97 13.97 -24.85
CA MET A 219 -41.93 14.66 -24.01
C MET A 219 -43.32 14.55 -24.64
N ASP A 220 -44.14 13.60 -24.15
CA ASP A 220 -45.58 13.61 -24.36
C ASP A 220 -46.21 14.74 -23.54
N LEU A 221 -46.50 15.86 -24.20
CA LEU A 221 -47.08 17.09 -23.64
C LEU A 221 -48.58 16.98 -23.28
N SER A 222 -49.13 15.77 -23.12
CA SER A 222 -50.59 15.58 -23.07
C SER A 222 -51.21 15.40 -21.68
N ARG A 223 -50.46 15.57 -20.57
CA ARG A 223 -51.03 15.45 -19.22
C ARG A 223 -50.50 16.51 -18.25
N MET A 224 -51.10 17.69 -18.28
CA MET A 224 -51.11 18.62 -17.14
C MET A 224 -52.48 18.58 -16.45
N PRO A 225 -52.56 18.21 -15.16
CA PRO A 225 -53.63 18.69 -14.30
C PRO A 225 -53.23 20.06 -13.77
N MET A 226 -54.03 21.06 -14.14
CA MET A 226 -54.04 22.36 -13.47
C MET A 226 -54.62 22.16 -12.07
N ASP A 227 -53.85 22.50 -11.03
CA ASP A 227 -54.45 22.86 -9.74
C ASP A 227 -53.78 24.12 -9.19
N HIS A 228 -54.64 24.98 -8.69
CA HIS A 228 -54.35 26.34 -8.27
C HIS A 228 -54.14 26.38 -6.76
N SER A 229 -53.33 27.35 -6.34
CA SER A 229 -53.45 28.15 -5.12
C SER A 229 -52.60 27.84 -3.88
N SER A 230 -52.29 28.96 -3.22
CA SER A 230 -51.81 29.23 -1.86
C SER A 230 -50.38 28.88 -1.48
N MET A 231 -49.54 29.94 -1.45
CA MET A 231 -48.44 30.08 -0.51
C MET A 231 -49.01 30.15 0.91
N ASP A 232 -48.61 29.24 1.80
CA ASP A 232 -48.78 29.41 3.25
C ASP A 232 -47.43 29.15 3.95
N HIS A 233 -46.88 30.23 4.49
CA HIS A 233 -45.81 30.22 5.47
C HIS A 233 -46.40 29.81 6.82
N ALA A 234 -46.15 28.58 7.30
CA ALA A 234 -45.92 28.23 8.71
C ALA A 234 -46.15 26.74 8.95
N SER A 235 -45.07 25.97 9.09
CA SER A 235 -45.07 24.76 9.93
C SER A 235 -43.65 24.40 10.34
N ILE A 236 -43.04 25.28 11.16
CA ILE A 236 -42.08 24.84 12.18
C ILE A 236 -42.93 24.17 13.25
N LEU A 237 -43.13 22.86 13.14
CA LEU A 237 -43.56 22.03 14.26
C LEU A 237 -42.71 20.77 14.30
N LEU A 238 -42.07 20.60 15.46
CA LEU A 238 -41.27 19.47 15.88
C LEU A 238 -41.93 18.16 15.46
N ASN A 239 -41.19 17.31 14.74
CA ASN A 239 -41.47 15.89 14.70
C ASN A 239 -40.63 15.23 15.81
N PRO A 240 -41.19 14.80 16.97
CA PRO A 240 -40.42 14.20 18.05
C PRO A 240 -40.15 12.70 17.82
N ALA A 241 -40.31 12.21 16.59
CA ALA A 241 -40.21 10.79 16.25
C ALA A 241 -38.97 10.42 15.42
N ILE A 242 -37.91 11.24 15.46
CA ILE A 242 -36.55 10.74 15.18
C ILE A 242 -35.93 10.44 16.54
N ALA A 243 -36.40 9.34 17.13
CA ALA A 243 -35.66 8.67 18.19
C ALA A 243 -34.28 8.34 17.64
N ASP A 244 -33.25 8.63 18.44
CA ASP A 244 -31.87 8.16 18.28
C ASP A 244 -31.84 6.77 17.64
N THR A 245 -31.65 6.70 16.33
CA THR A 245 -31.01 5.54 15.73
C THR A 245 -29.54 5.71 16.05
N PRO A 246 -28.94 4.85 16.88
CA PRO A 246 -27.50 4.85 17.03
C PRO A 246 -26.93 4.71 15.63
N SER A 247 -26.07 5.65 15.22
CA SER A 247 -25.27 5.47 14.01
C SER A 247 -24.70 4.06 14.08
N PRO A 248 -24.99 3.16 13.12
CA PRO A 248 -24.46 1.80 13.18
C PRO A 248 -22.95 1.99 13.22
N GLY A 249 -22.35 1.61 14.36
CA GLY A 249 -20.92 1.79 14.57
C GLY A 249 -20.21 1.31 13.31
N HIS A 250 -19.28 2.12 12.80
CA HIS A 250 -18.38 1.71 11.73
C HIS A 250 -17.54 0.53 12.22
N HIS A 251 -18.16 -0.64 12.32
CA HIS A 251 -17.50 -1.90 12.47
C HIS A 251 -16.79 -2.09 11.13
N HIS A 252 -15.48 -1.86 11.13
CA HIS A 252 -14.60 -2.15 10.01
C HIS A 252 -14.76 -3.63 9.64
N HIS A 253 -15.70 -3.93 8.75
CA HIS A 253 -15.82 -5.25 8.16
C HIS A 253 -14.67 -5.37 7.17
N MET A 254 -13.60 -6.05 7.57
CA MET A 254 -12.50 -6.38 6.66
C MET A 254 -13.07 -7.15 5.48
N THR A 255 -12.86 -6.64 4.28
CA THR A 255 -13.22 -7.33 3.05
C THR A 255 -12.24 -8.49 2.79
N PRO A 256 -12.59 -9.46 1.93
CA PRO A 256 -11.65 -10.50 1.53
C PRO A 256 -10.34 -9.97 0.93
N SER A 257 -10.36 -8.83 0.23
CA SER A 257 -9.14 -8.17 -0.28
C SER A 257 -8.29 -7.59 0.85
N MET A 258 -8.91 -6.90 1.83
CA MET A 258 -8.17 -6.39 3.00
C MET A 258 -7.47 -7.51 3.78
N LEU A 259 -8.11 -8.67 3.94
CA LEU A 259 -7.51 -9.84 4.60
C LEU A 259 -6.38 -10.48 3.78
N LEU A 260 -6.45 -10.42 2.44
CA LEU A 260 -5.37 -10.87 1.57
C LEU A 260 -4.15 -9.96 1.76
N VAL A 261 -4.37 -8.65 1.64
CA VAL A 261 -3.33 -7.63 1.80
C VAL A 261 -2.66 -7.74 3.18
N GLU A 262 -3.44 -7.85 4.26
CA GLU A 262 -2.91 -8.03 5.62
C GLU A 262 -2.00 -9.27 5.73
N ARG A 263 -2.43 -10.39 5.11
CA ARG A 263 -1.63 -11.62 5.09
C ARG A 263 -0.33 -11.46 4.31
N GLU A 264 -0.35 -10.76 3.17
CA GLU A 264 0.87 -10.48 2.41
C GLU A 264 1.83 -9.59 3.20
N HIS A 265 1.33 -8.52 3.82
CA HIS A 265 2.10 -7.63 4.70
C HIS A 265 2.71 -8.36 5.90
N PHE A 266 1.97 -9.29 6.48
CA PHE A 266 2.46 -10.14 7.57
C PHE A 266 3.67 -10.99 7.13
N TRP A 267 3.61 -11.59 5.93
CA TRP A 267 4.76 -12.32 5.38
C TRP A 267 5.95 -11.41 5.07
N PHE A 268 5.69 -10.20 4.54
CA PHE A 268 6.75 -9.22 4.29
C PHE A 268 7.45 -8.82 5.59
N MET A 269 6.69 -8.61 6.66
CA MET A 269 7.23 -8.34 8.00
C MET A 269 8.11 -9.50 8.49
N ILE A 270 7.61 -10.75 8.45
CA ILE A 270 8.38 -11.92 8.93
C ILE A 270 9.73 -12.02 8.20
N VAL A 271 9.70 -11.93 6.86
CA VAL A 271 10.92 -12.03 6.05
C VAL A 271 11.84 -10.84 6.33
N GLY A 272 11.29 -9.63 6.44
CA GLY A 272 12.03 -8.41 6.77
C GLY A 272 12.73 -8.47 8.14
N LEU A 273 12.05 -8.99 9.17
CA LEU A 273 12.64 -9.24 10.49
C LEU A 273 13.77 -10.27 10.41
N GLY A 274 13.61 -11.32 9.59
CA GLY A 274 14.66 -12.27 9.29
C GLY A 274 15.90 -11.62 8.67
N VAL A 275 15.70 -10.75 7.67
CA VAL A 275 16.78 -9.96 7.06
C VAL A 275 17.48 -9.10 8.11
N ALA A 276 16.72 -8.37 8.93
CA ALA A 276 17.27 -7.51 9.97
C ALA A 276 18.14 -8.31 10.96
N LEU A 277 17.67 -9.47 11.39
CA LEU A 277 18.38 -10.37 12.30
C LEU A 277 19.67 -10.90 11.68
N PHE A 278 19.63 -11.45 10.46
CA PHE A 278 20.82 -12.01 9.83
C PHE A 278 21.84 -10.93 9.47
N LYS A 279 21.39 -9.73 9.10
CA LYS A 279 22.28 -8.58 8.88
C LYS A 279 22.96 -8.15 10.18
N PHE A 280 22.23 -8.11 11.30
CA PHE A 280 22.79 -7.82 12.62
C PHE A 280 23.88 -8.83 13.02
N ILE A 281 23.59 -10.13 12.88
CA ILE A 281 24.55 -11.20 13.19
C ILE A 281 25.80 -11.08 12.31
N TYR A 282 25.63 -10.75 11.03
CA TYR A 282 26.72 -10.57 10.08
C TYR A 282 27.60 -9.36 10.42
N ASP A 283 27.02 -8.17 10.61
CA ASP A 283 27.81 -6.95 10.87
C ASP A 283 28.34 -6.86 12.31
N GLY A 284 27.65 -7.48 13.25
CA GLY A 284 28.10 -7.60 14.64
C GLY A 284 29.24 -8.60 14.84
N GLU A 285 29.58 -9.36 13.79
CA GLU A 285 30.62 -10.38 13.77
C GLU A 285 30.44 -11.50 14.81
N PHE A 286 29.22 -11.66 15.34
CA PHE A 286 28.90 -12.59 16.42
C PHE A 286 29.04 -14.05 16.01
N TRP A 287 28.68 -14.37 14.77
CA TRP A 287 28.66 -15.75 14.28
C TRP A 287 29.13 -15.81 12.82
N ARG A 288 30.30 -16.41 12.59
CA ARG A 288 30.96 -16.49 11.26
C ARG A 288 30.85 -17.89 10.63
N ARG A 289 29.74 -18.60 10.86
CA ARG A 289 29.47 -19.85 10.11
C ARG A 289 29.32 -19.52 8.61
N GLY A 290 29.78 -20.43 7.75
CA GLY A 290 29.95 -20.15 6.32
C GLY A 290 28.68 -19.72 5.57
N PHE A 291 27.48 -20.02 6.06
CA PHE A 291 26.22 -19.64 5.40
C PHE A 291 25.71 -18.23 5.79
N ILE A 292 26.12 -17.69 6.95
CA ILE A 292 25.55 -16.45 7.51
C ILE A 292 25.69 -15.24 6.58
N PRO A 293 26.83 -15.01 5.90
CA PRO A 293 26.94 -13.92 4.93
C PRO A 293 25.91 -13.99 3.81
N TYR A 294 25.43 -15.19 3.46
CA TYR A 294 24.47 -15.41 2.38
C TYR A 294 23.02 -15.35 2.85
N ALA A 295 22.75 -15.47 4.16
CA ALA A 295 21.39 -15.53 4.69
C ALA A 295 20.62 -14.21 4.47
N TRP A 296 21.20 -13.08 4.88
CA TRP A 296 20.52 -11.78 4.75
C TRP A 296 20.29 -11.34 3.28
N PRO A 297 21.25 -11.46 2.32
CA PRO A 297 20.95 -11.07 0.95
C PRO A 297 20.01 -12.07 0.25
N SER A 298 19.99 -13.35 0.67
CA SER A 298 18.97 -14.29 0.18
C SER A 298 17.58 -13.91 0.68
N GLY A 299 17.48 -13.47 1.94
CA GLY A 299 16.24 -12.91 2.49
C GLY A 299 15.77 -11.66 1.73
N MET A 300 16.69 -10.80 1.30
CA MET A 300 16.37 -9.65 0.44
C MET A 300 15.81 -10.07 -0.92
N VAL A 301 16.39 -11.09 -1.56
CA VAL A 301 15.84 -11.65 -2.81
C VAL A 301 14.47 -12.24 -2.57
N LEU A 302 14.27 -13.00 -1.48
CA LEU A 302 12.98 -13.59 -1.14
C LEU A 302 11.91 -12.52 -0.92
N LEU A 303 12.20 -11.49 -0.10
CA LEU A 303 11.30 -10.36 0.11
C LEU A 303 10.98 -9.65 -1.21
N GLY A 304 11.97 -9.48 -2.07
CA GLY A 304 11.77 -8.88 -3.38
C GLY A 304 10.88 -9.71 -4.30
N ILE A 305 11.02 -11.05 -4.29
CA ILE A 305 10.12 -11.96 -5.03
C ILE A 305 8.69 -11.84 -4.51
N LEU A 306 8.51 -11.87 -3.18
CA LEU A 306 7.19 -11.72 -2.57
C LEU A 306 6.51 -10.41 -3.01
N LEU A 307 7.27 -9.31 -3.05
CA LEU A 307 6.77 -8.00 -3.50
C LEU A 307 6.47 -7.93 -5.00
N VAL A 308 7.23 -8.64 -5.86
CA VAL A 308 6.92 -8.73 -7.31
C VAL A 308 5.62 -9.47 -7.56
N PHE A 309 5.23 -10.40 -6.68
CA PHE A 309 3.99 -11.16 -6.78
C PHE A 309 2.86 -10.64 -5.90
N TYR A 310 3.05 -9.50 -5.23
CA TYR A 310 2.01 -8.83 -4.43
C TYR A 310 0.76 -8.54 -5.26
N GLN A 311 -0.40 -8.80 -4.68
CA GLN A 311 -1.72 -8.58 -5.28
C GLN A 311 -2.73 -8.09 -4.23
N GLU A 312 -3.47 -7.04 -4.59
CA GLU A 312 -4.41 -6.36 -3.69
C GLU A 312 -5.89 -6.68 -4.01
#